data_AF-A0A3C0CAP2-F1
#
_entry.id   AF-A0A3C0CAP2-F1
#
_cell.length_a   1.000
_cell.length_b   1.000
_cell.length_c   1.000
_cell.angle_alpha   90.00
_cell.angle_beta   90.00
_cell.angle_gamma   90.00
#
_symmetry.space_group_name_H-M   'P 1'
#
loop_
_entity.id
_entity.type
_entity.pdbx_description
1 polymer ?
#
loop_
_entity_poly.entity_id
_entity_poly.type
_entity_poly.pdbx_seq_one_letter_code
_entity_poly.pdbx_strand_id
1 'polypeptide(L)'
;MAEVNNGSSSEIKNINERIASEKKMMAEIKDSHRDDLAFRPPENDAVALGQLRTIRRLRTILRNEMRQGVDVSTADIQVEDRRLYLLVLKVNISNLVQRILELKKLKQTGSCRLLVQKGLEVIQNSNIKDDWINEKADLLNQLQRGLDAEKNRHLLDMQADAGRLAEDKKDMDEIFGDKKKW
;
A
#
# COMPACT_ATOMS: atom_id res chain seq x y z
N MET A 1 19.35 -34.75 -54.97
CA MET A 1 19.48 -34.64 -53.49
C MET A 1 20.12 -33.30 -53.19
N ALA A 2 19.42 -32.39 -52.51
CA ALA A 2 19.94 -31.30 -51.66
C ALA A 2 18.97 -30.11 -51.70
N GLU A 3 17.94 -30.12 -50.85
CA GLU A 3 17.15 -28.91 -50.61
C GLU A 3 16.38 -29.00 -49.28
N VAL A 4 17.08 -29.34 -48.19
CA VAL A 4 16.50 -29.28 -46.83
C VAL A 4 17.60 -28.95 -45.82
N ASN A 5 18.04 -27.69 -45.71
CA ASN A 5 18.71 -27.22 -44.47
C ASN A 5 18.87 -25.68 -44.31
N ASN A 6 18.34 -24.83 -45.20
CA ASN A 6 18.65 -23.39 -45.13
C ASN A 6 17.75 -22.58 -44.17
N GLY A 7 16.60 -23.13 -43.76
CA GLY A 7 15.67 -22.46 -42.83
C GLY A 7 16.12 -22.49 -41.36
N SER A 8 16.85 -23.52 -40.94
CA SER A 8 17.37 -23.65 -39.57
C SER A 8 18.52 -22.68 -39.27
N SER A 9 19.37 -22.40 -40.27
CA SER A 9 20.54 -21.53 -40.12
C SER A 9 20.18 -20.05 -39.95
N SER A 10 19.13 -19.57 -40.63
CA SER A 10 18.65 -18.19 -40.50
C SER A 10 17.93 -17.96 -39.16
N GLU A 11 17.15 -18.94 -38.69
CA GLU A 11 16.50 -18.89 -37.37
C GLU A 11 17.52 -18.89 -36.22
N ILE A 12 18.56 -19.73 -36.30
CA ILE A 12 19.66 -19.77 -35.32
C ILE A 12 20.43 -18.44 -35.31
N LYS A 13 20.67 -17.82 -36.48
CA LYS A 13 21.30 -16.50 -36.58
C LYS A 13 20.45 -15.42 -35.91
N ASN A 14 19.15 -15.41 -36.17
CA ASN A 14 18.21 -14.44 -35.57
C ASN A 14 18.12 -14.60 -34.04
N ILE A 15 18.12 -15.83 -33.54
CA ILE A 15 18.19 -16.12 -32.09
C ILE A 15 19.51 -15.61 -31.49
N ASN A 16 20.64 -15.87 -32.15
CA ASN A 16 21.94 -15.41 -31.67
C ASN A 16 22.07 -13.87 -31.66
N GLU A 17 21.51 -13.20 -32.66
CA GLU A 17 21.43 -11.74 -32.72
C GLU A 17 20.56 -11.17 -31.57
N ARG A 18 19.44 -11.82 -31.25
CA ARG A 18 18.61 -11.48 -30.08
C ARG A 18 19.33 -11.71 -28.75
N ILE A 19 20.05 -12.81 -28.60
CA ILE A 19 20.84 -13.08 -27.39
C ILE A 19 21.95 -12.03 -27.25
N ALA A 20 22.59 -11.62 -28.36
CA ALA A 20 23.63 -10.60 -28.34
C ALA A 20 23.08 -9.22 -27.96
N SER A 21 21.90 -8.84 -28.47
CA SER A 21 21.26 -7.58 -28.11
C SER A 21 20.80 -7.55 -26.66
N GLU A 22 20.24 -8.65 -26.15
CA GLU A 22 19.86 -8.81 -24.74
C GLU A 22 21.09 -8.74 -23.82
N LYS A 23 22.19 -9.40 -24.17
CA LYS A 23 23.45 -9.32 -23.41
C LYS A 23 24.02 -7.91 -23.37
N LYS A 24 23.95 -7.18 -24.48
CA LYS A 24 24.40 -5.78 -24.54
C LYS A 24 23.54 -4.89 -23.64
N MET A 25 22.22 -5.07 -23.67
CA MET A 25 21.29 -4.37 -22.78
C MET A 25 21.56 -4.69 -21.31
N MET A 26 21.86 -5.95 -20.96
CA MET A 26 22.25 -6.33 -19.60
C MET A 26 23.54 -5.64 -19.14
N ALA A 27 24.53 -5.51 -20.02
CA ALA A 27 25.79 -4.83 -19.71
C ALA A 27 25.56 -3.32 -19.48
N GLU A 28 24.76 -2.67 -20.33
CA GLU A 28 24.38 -1.26 -20.18
C GLU A 28 23.59 -1.01 -18.88
N ILE A 29 22.67 -1.91 -18.51
CA ILE A 29 21.93 -1.84 -17.24
C ILE A 29 22.87 -1.98 -16.04
N LYS A 30 23.87 -2.86 -16.12
CA LYS A 30 24.87 -3.04 -15.05
C LYS A 30 25.73 -1.78 -14.85
N ASP A 31 26.10 -1.12 -15.94
CA ASP A 31 26.96 0.07 -15.91
C ASP A 31 26.20 1.35 -15.51
N SER A 32 24.91 1.41 -15.87
CA SER A 32 23.99 2.48 -15.44
C SER A 32 23.34 2.23 -14.08
N HIS A 33 23.62 1.09 -13.44
CA HIS A 33 23.12 0.77 -12.10
C HIS A 33 23.74 1.71 -11.07
N ARG A 34 23.01 2.78 -10.74
CA ARG A 34 23.24 3.49 -9.48
C ARG A 34 22.54 2.69 -8.40
N ASP A 35 23.25 2.36 -7.32
CA ASP A 35 22.74 1.72 -6.10
C ASP A 35 21.74 2.62 -5.34
N ASP A 36 20.81 3.27 -6.02
CA ASP A 36 19.67 3.93 -5.39
C ASP A 36 18.64 2.84 -5.06
N LEU A 37 19.03 1.95 -4.15
CA LEU A 37 18.24 0.85 -3.58
C LEU A 37 17.13 1.36 -2.65
N ALA A 38 17.01 2.68 -2.50
CA ALA A 38 15.98 3.31 -1.69
C ALA A 38 14.59 3.00 -2.25
N PHE A 39 13.72 2.48 -1.38
CA PHE A 39 12.32 2.21 -1.74
C PHE A 39 11.63 3.51 -2.18
N ARG A 40 11.17 3.55 -3.43
CA ARG A 40 10.34 4.65 -3.93
C ARG A 40 8.85 4.34 -3.72
N PRO A 41 8.15 5.06 -2.83
CA PRO A 41 6.72 4.86 -2.64
C PRO A 41 5.95 5.19 -3.93
N PRO A 42 4.86 4.47 -4.25
CA PRO A 42 4.00 4.80 -5.38
C PRO A 42 3.38 6.18 -5.18
N GLU A 43 3.21 6.94 -6.26
CA GLU A 43 2.59 8.28 -6.25
C GLU A 43 1.07 8.23 -6.50
N ASN A 44 0.58 7.13 -7.09
CA ASN A 44 -0.82 6.94 -7.47
C ASN A 44 -1.16 5.43 -7.47
N ASP A 45 -2.45 5.10 -7.32
CA ASP A 45 -3.01 3.75 -7.38
C ASP A 45 -2.57 2.99 -8.64
N ALA A 46 -2.52 3.67 -9.78
CA ALA A 46 -2.08 3.07 -11.05
C ALA A 46 -0.61 2.60 -10.97
N VAL A 47 0.25 3.40 -10.35
CA VAL A 47 1.67 3.07 -10.15
C VAL A 47 1.81 1.96 -9.11
N ALA A 48 1.05 2.01 -8.01
CA ALA A 48 1.03 0.96 -7.01
C ALA A 48 0.64 -0.41 -7.60
N LEU A 49 -0.39 -0.43 -8.46
CA LEU A 49 -0.82 -1.64 -9.17
C LEU A 49 0.30 -2.19 -10.08
N GLY A 50 0.99 -1.30 -10.80
CA GLY A 50 2.13 -1.65 -11.64
C GLY A 50 3.28 -2.28 -10.83
N GLN A 51 3.65 -1.65 -9.71
CA GLN A 51 4.66 -2.18 -8.78
C GLN A 51 4.24 -3.55 -8.21
N LEU A 52 2.98 -3.73 -7.81
CA LEU A 52 2.51 -5.03 -7.31
C LEU A 52 2.54 -6.12 -8.38
N ARG A 53 2.21 -5.79 -9.64
CA ARG A 53 2.28 -6.75 -10.76
C ARG A 53 3.71 -7.16 -11.07
N THR A 54 4.64 -6.20 -11.09
CA THR A 54 6.06 -6.48 -11.31
C THR A 54 6.64 -7.35 -10.19
N ILE A 55 6.35 -7.04 -8.92
CA ILE A 55 6.79 -7.86 -7.78
C ILE A 55 6.22 -9.28 -7.85
N ARG A 56 4.92 -9.45 -8.20
CA ARG A 56 4.34 -10.79 -8.40
C ARG A 56 5.05 -11.57 -9.51
N ARG A 57 5.39 -10.90 -10.62
CA ARG A 57 6.14 -11.52 -11.71
C ARG A 57 7.54 -11.94 -11.26
N LEU A 58 8.25 -11.10 -10.51
CA LEU A 58 9.57 -11.44 -9.94
C LEU A 58 9.49 -12.66 -9.04
N ARG A 59 8.47 -12.76 -8.17
CA ARG A 59 8.28 -13.95 -7.33
C ARG A 59 8.00 -15.21 -8.14
N THR A 60 7.25 -15.11 -9.24
CA THR A 60 7.05 -16.25 -10.15
C THR A 60 8.35 -16.68 -10.81
N ILE A 61 9.16 -15.72 -11.28
CA ILE A 61 10.47 -16.01 -11.86
C ILE A 61 11.35 -16.71 -10.82
N LEU A 62 11.47 -16.16 -9.61
CA LEU A 62 12.25 -16.75 -8.51
C LEU A 62 11.84 -18.20 -8.20
N ARG A 63 10.54 -18.51 -8.20
CA ARG A 63 10.03 -19.89 -8.03
C ARG A 63 10.36 -20.80 -9.21
N ASN A 64 10.37 -20.26 -10.42
CA ASN A 64 10.71 -21.02 -11.62
C ASN A 64 12.20 -21.34 -11.66
N GLU A 65 13.06 -20.38 -11.30
CA GLU A 65 14.50 -20.59 -11.15
C GLU A 65 14.80 -21.72 -10.15
N MET A 66 14.11 -21.71 -8.99
CA MET A 66 14.22 -22.78 -7.99
C MET A 66 13.80 -24.16 -8.53
N ARG A 67 12.86 -24.21 -9.48
CA ARG A 67 12.40 -25.46 -10.11
C ARG A 67 13.32 -25.94 -11.23
N GLN A 68 14.02 -25.02 -11.90
CA GLN A 68 14.90 -25.33 -13.03
C GLN A 68 16.26 -25.89 -12.59
N GLY A 69 16.56 -25.91 -11.29
CA GLY A 69 17.72 -26.60 -10.74
C GLY A 69 19.05 -25.88 -11.01
N VAL A 70 19.00 -24.56 -11.27
CA VAL A 70 20.21 -23.73 -11.30
C VAL A 70 20.86 -23.79 -9.91
N ASP A 71 22.19 -23.93 -9.86
CA ASP A 71 23.00 -23.97 -8.62
C ASP A 71 23.02 -22.61 -7.89
N VAL A 72 21.85 -22.07 -7.57
CA VAL A 72 21.68 -20.90 -6.71
C VAL A 72 21.44 -21.41 -5.30
N SER A 73 22.17 -20.85 -4.34
CA SER A 73 22.00 -21.15 -2.92
C SER A 73 20.54 -20.93 -2.50
N THR A 74 19.92 -21.95 -1.91
CA THR A 74 18.54 -21.88 -1.41
C THR A 74 18.37 -20.78 -0.36
N ALA A 75 19.43 -20.45 0.39
CA ALA A 75 19.44 -19.38 1.37
C ALA A 75 19.28 -17.99 0.71
N ASP A 76 19.93 -17.75 -0.42
CA ASP A 76 19.88 -16.47 -1.13
C ASP A 76 18.49 -16.23 -1.72
N ILE A 77 17.86 -17.29 -2.25
CA ILE A 77 16.48 -17.26 -2.73
C ILE A 77 15.51 -16.91 -1.60
N GLN A 78 15.69 -17.48 -0.41
CA GLN A 78 14.84 -17.17 0.75
C GLN A 78 15.00 -15.74 1.23
N VAL A 79 16.23 -15.20 1.21
CA VAL A 79 16.50 -13.80 1.52
C VAL A 79 15.77 -12.90 0.53
N GLU A 80 15.85 -13.21 -0.76
CA GLU A 80 15.20 -12.41 -1.80
C GLU A 80 13.66 -12.52 -1.75
N ASP A 81 13.09 -13.69 -1.47
CA ASP A 81 11.62 -13.80 -1.30
C ASP A 81 11.12 -12.99 -0.10
N ARG A 82 11.88 -12.96 1.01
CA ARG A 82 11.59 -12.06 2.15
C ARG A 82 11.67 -10.59 1.75
N ARG A 83 12.66 -10.21 0.95
CA ARG A 83 12.79 -8.84 0.42
C ARG A 83 11.60 -8.46 -0.48
N LEU A 84 11.18 -9.35 -1.38
CA LEU A 84 10.01 -9.15 -2.23
C LEU A 84 8.71 -9.07 -1.41
N TYR A 85 8.58 -9.85 -0.35
CA TYR A 85 7.46 -9.75 0.59
C TYR A 85 7.41 -8.40 1.29
N LEU A 86 8.56 -7.93 1.78
CA LEU A 86 8.70 -6.60 2.38
C LEU A 86 8.28 -5.49 1.40
N LEU A 87 8.70 -5.57 0.13
CA LEU A 87 8.31 -4.59 -0.89
C LEU A 87 6.80 -4.55 -1.13
N VAL A 88 6.14 -5.71 -1.19
CA VAL A 88 4.66 -5.75 -1.31
C VAL A 88 4.01 -5.03 -0.14
N LEU A 89 4.50 -5.26 1.08
CA LEU A 89 3.97 -4.62 2.28
C LEU A 89 4.18 -3.09 2.23
N LYS A 90 5.38 -2.63 1.87
CA LYS A 90 5.69 -1.19 1.74
C LYS A 90 4.80 -0.49 0.70
N VAL A 91 4.60 -1.10 -0.47
CA VAL A 91 3.71 -0.57 -1.52
C VAL A 91 2.26 -0.46 -1.01
N ASN A 92 1.76 -1.52 -0.37
CA ASN A 92 0.40 -1.54 0.15
C ASN A 92 0.18 -0.48 1.25
N ILE A 93 1.11 -0.35 2.19
CA ILE A 93 1.02 0.65 3.27
C ILE A 93 1.08 2.06 2.69
N SER A 94 1.99 2.32 1.75
CA SER A 94 2.10 3.62 1.10
C SER A 94 0.80 4.03 0.42
N ASN A 95 0.20 3.10 -0.34
CA ASN A 95 -1.06 3.34 -1.03
C ASN A 95 -2.21 3.60 -0.05
N LEU A 96 -2.26 2.82 1.04
CA LEU A 96 -3.24 3.00 2.11
C LEU A 96 -3.13 4.37 2.78
N VAL A 97 -1.90 4.83 3.06
CA VAL A 97 -1.67 6.16 3.63
C VAL A 97 -2.13 7.27 2.68
N GLN A 98 -1.82 7.18 1.39
CA GLN A 98 -2.31 8.15 0.40
C GLN A 98 -3.84 8.20 0.37
N ARG A 99 -4.48 7.03 0.39
CA ARG A 99 -5.94 6.94 0.41
C ARG A 99 -6.56 7.57 1.66
N ILE A 100 -5.94 7.39 2.83
CA ILE A 100 -6.38 8.04 4.08
C ILE A 100 -6.27 9.56 3.96
N LEU A 101 -5.18 10.07 3.38
CA LEU A 101 -4.99 11.51 3.20
C LEU A 101 -6.04 12.11 2.26
N GLU A 102 -6.41 11.41 1.19
CA GLU A 102 -7.51 11.81 0.30
C GLU A 102 -8.86 11.85 1.02
N LEU A 103 -9.20 10.79 1.74
CA LEU A 103 -10.46 10.72 2.49
C LEU A 103 -10.55 11.78 3.59
N LYS A 104 -9.40 12.11 4.21
CA LYS A 104 -9.30 13.21 5.18
C LYS A 104 -9.59 14.56 4.52
N LYS A 105 -9.07 14.81 3.31
CA LYS A 105 -9.40 16.01 2.53
C LYS A 105 -10.89 16.08 2.20
N LEU A 106 -11.51 14.93 1.92
CA LEU A 106 -12.96 14.81 1.69
C LEU A 106 -13.80 14.83 2.98
N LYS A 107 -13.19 15.02 4.17
CA LYS A 107 -13.84 15.01 5.49
C LYS A 107 -14.61 13.73 5.82
N GLN A 108 -14.29 12.61 5.17
CA GLN A 108 -14.92 11.31 5.44
C GLN A 108 -14.24 10.58 6.61
N THR A 109 -14.43 11.09 7.83
CA THR A 109 -13.73 10.61 9.03
C THR A 109 -14.03 9.15 9.39
N GLY A 110 -15.25 8.66 9.11
CA GLY A 110 -15.63 7.27 9.32
C GLY A 110 -14.79 6.29 8.48
N SER A 111 -14.74 6.52 7.17
CA SER A 111 -13.93 5.73 6.23
C SER A 111 -12.43 5.81 6.56
N CYS A 112 -11.94 7.00 6.95
CA CYS A 112 -10.56 7.17 7.39
C CYS A 112 -10.22 6.28 8.59
N ARG A 113 -11.06 6.26 9.64
CA ARG A 113 -10.81 5.46 10.84
C ARG A 113 -10.72 3.97 10.52
N LEU A 114 -11.64 3.46 9.72
CA LEU A 114 -11.64 2.06 9.31
C LEU A 114 -10.36 1.69 8.55
N LEU A 115 -9.91 2.56 7.63
CA LEU A 115 -8.68 2.34 6.87
C LEU A 115 -7.43 2.42 7.74
N VAL A 116 -7.37 3.36 8.69
CA VAL A 116 -6.26 3.46 9.65
C VAL A 116 -6.17 2.20 10.51
N GLN A 117 -7.30 1.74 11.07
CA GLN A 117 -7.36 0.52 11.87
C GLN A 117 -6.90 -0.70 11.07
N LYS A 118 -7.40 -0.85 9.84
CA LYS A 118 -6.98 -1.93 8.93
C LYS A 118 -5.48 -1.87 8.63
N GLY A 119 -4.93 -0.68 8.44
CA GLY A 119 -3.49 -0.49 8.21
C GLY A 119 -2.65 -0.96 9.40
N LEU A 120 -3.03 -0.59 10.61
CA LEU A 120 -2.35 -1.01 11.84
C LEU A 120 -2.45 -2.53 12.06
N GLU A 121 -3.62 -3.12 11.82
CA GLU A 121 -3.82 -4.58 11.91
C GLU A 121 -2.92 -5.33 10.91
N VAL A 122 -2.82 -4.85 9.67
CA VAL A 122 -1.93 -5.45 8.66
C VAL A 122 -0.46 -5.38 9.09
N ILE A 123 -0.03 -4.25 9.67
CA ILE A 123 1.34 -4.09 10.18
C ILE A 123 1.60 -5.07 11.33
N GLN A 124 0.69 -5.14 12.31
CA GLN A 124 0.80 -6.04 13.46
C GLN A 124 0.86 -7.51 13.03
N ASN A 125 -0.02 -7.93 12.11
CA ASN A 125 -0.08 -9.30 11.62
C ASN A 125 1.15 -9.70 10.79
N SER A 126 1.85 -8.74 10.18
CA SER A 126 3.04 -9.03 9.39
C SER A 126 4.27 -9.43 10.21
N ASN A 127 4.35 -9.00 11.48
CA ASN A 127 5.47 -9.23 12.40
C ASN A 127 6.87 -8.94 11.80
N ILE A 128 6.95 -8.00 10.85
CA ILE A 128 8.20 -7.57 10.24
C ILE A 128 8.76 -6.37 10.99
N LYS A 129 10.04 -6.43 11.35
CA LYS A 129 10.78 -5.30 11.91
C LYS A 129 11.51 -4.58 10.77
N ASP A 130 11.01 -3.43 10.39
CA ASP A 130 11.60 -2.55 9.37
C ASP A 130 11.33 -1.09 9.77
N ASP A 131 12.36 -0.25 9.72
CA ASP A 131 12.30 1.13 10.22
C ASP A 131 11.24 1.96 9.48
N TRP A 132 11.15 1.78 8.15
CA TRP A 132 10.16 2.48 7.34
C TRP A 132 8.74 2.07 7.72
N ILE A 133 8.50 0.79 8.01
CA ILE A 133 7.18 0.31 8.47
C ILE A 133 6.84 0.90 9.83
N ASN A 134 7.81 0.94 10.76
CA ASN A 134 7.62 1.52 12.09
C ASN A 134 7.26 3.01 11.98
N GLU A 135 7.95 3.78 11.14
CA GLU A 135 7.62 5.18 10.87
C GLU A 135 6.18 5.35 10.35
N LYS A 136 5.72 4.47 9.45
CA LYS A 136 4.34 4.52 8.95
C LYS A 136 3.33 4.07 10.01
N ALA A 137 3.68 3.13 10.87
CA ALA A 137 2.84 2.74 12.00
C ALA A 137 2.64 3.91 12.97
N ASP A 138 3.71 4.65 13.28
CA ASP A 138 3.65 5.85 14.11
C ASP A 138 2.79 6.94 13.48
N LEU A 139 2.93 7.17 12.17
CA LEU A 139 2.07 8.09 11.42
C LEU A 139 0.59 7.67 11.51
N LEU A 140 0.27 6.40 11.35
CA LEU A 140 -1.09 5.88 11.44
C LEU A 140 -1.66 6.03 12.87
N ASN A 141 -0.86 5.77 13.89
CA ASN A 141 -1.23 6.00 15.29
C ASN A 141 -1.52 7.49 15.58
N GLN A 142 -0.70 8.40 15.04
CA GLN A 142 -0.95 9.84 15.15
C GLN A 142 -2.26 10.24 14.46
N LEU A 143 -2.51 9.72 13.26
CA LEU A 143 -3.76 9.94 12.53
C LEU A 143 -4.97 9.40 13.29
N GLN A 144 -4.86 8.22 13.89
CA GLN A 144 -5.93 7.64 14.71
C GLN A 144 -6.28 8.54 15.89
N ARG A 145 -5.27 8.97 16.67
CA ARG A 145 -5.47 9.89 17.81
C ARG A 145 -6.15 11.19 17.38
N GLY A 146 -5.75 11.75 16.24
CA GLY A 146 -6.38 12.95 15.68
C GLY A 146 -7.87 12.73 15.34
N LEU A 147 -8.20 11.60 14.71
CA LEU A 147 -9.59 11.26 14.34
C LEU A 147 -10.47 10.97 15.57
N ASP A 148 -9.90 10.40 16.63
CA ASP A 148 -10.60 10.14 17.88
C ASP A 148 -10.86 11.44 18.66
N ALA A 149 -9.89 12.37 18.66
CA ALA A 149 -10.08 13.71 19.22
C ALA A 149 -11.18 14.49 18.48
N GLU A 150 -11.20 14.43 17.14
CA GLU A 150 -12.26 15.02 16.33
C GLU A 150 -13.64 14.44 16.66
N LYS A 151 -13.74 13.12 16.84
CA LYS A 151 -14.98 12.44 17.25
C LYS A 151 -15.44 12.90 18.62
N ASN A 152 -14.55 12.94 19.61
CA ASN A 152 -14.89 13.33 20.97
C ASN A 152 -15.37 14.78 21.05
N ARG A 153 -14.72 15.69 20.32
CA ARG A 153 -15.16 17.09 20.22
C ARG A 153 -16.56 17.21 19.60
N HIS A 154 -16.84 16.45 18.55
CA HIS A 154 -18.17 16.46 17.92
C HIS A 154 -19.26 15.90 18.86
N LEU A 155 -18.94 14.88 19.65
CA LEU A 155 -19.88 14.35 20.66
C LEU A 155 -20.16 15.37 21.77
N LEU A 156 -19.13 16.06 22.25
CA LEU A 156 -19.28 17.12 23.26
C LEU A 156 -20.14 18.27 22.75
N ASP A 157 -19.94 18.69 21.50
CA ASP A 157 -20.74 19.76 20.86
C ASP A 157 -22.22 19.35 20.71
N MET A 158 -22.47 18.13 20.23
CA MET A 158 -23.83 17.58 20.16
C MET A 158 -24.51 17.49 21.53
N GLN A 159 -23.77 17.11 22.58
CA GLN A 159 -24.32 17.01 23.93
C GLN A 159 -24.61 18.38 24.54
N ALA A 160 -23.75 19.38 24.29
CA ALA A 160 -23.99 20.75 24.69
C ALA A 160 -25.22 21.34 23.97
N ASP A 161 -25.40 21.03 22.68
CA ASP A 161 -26.55 21.49 21.91
C ASP A 161 -27.85 20.83 22.36
N ALA A 162 -27.84 19.52 22.62
CA ALA A 162 -28.96 18.81 23.21
C ALA A 162 -29.33 19.34 24.62
N GLY A 163 -28.33 19.74 25.41
CA GLY A 163 -28.53 20.37 26.71
C GLY A 163 -29.24 21.72 26.60
N ARG A 164 -28.80 22.58 25.67
CA ARG A 164 -29.45 23.87 25.39
C ARG A 164 -30.89 23.69 24.92
N LEU A 165 -31.13 22.80 23.97
CA LEU A 165 -32.48 22.48 23.48
C LEU A 165 -33.39 21.93 24.59
N ALA A 166 -32.84 21.18 25.55
CA ALA A 166 -33.60 20.69 26.69
C ALA A 166 -33.93 21.78 27.71
N GLU A 167 -33.01 22.72 27.97
CA GLU A 167 -33.29 23.91 28.79
C GLU A 167 -34.33 24.81 28.12
N ASP A 168 -34.17 25.12 26.83
CA ASP A 168 -35.14 25.93 26.07
C ASP A 168 -36.53 25.31 26.09
N LYS A 169 -36.63 23.97 25.97
CA LYS A 169 -37.91 23.26 26.04
C LYS A 169 -38.54 23.35 27.44
N LYS A 170 -37.72 23.27 28.49
CA LYS A 170 -38.20 23.36 29.88
C LYS A 170 -38.72 24.78 30.19
N ASP A 171 -38.01 25.81 29.75
CA ASP A 171 -38.45 27.22 29.87
C ASP A 171 -39.76 27.46 29.08
N MET A 172 -39.89 26.87 27.89
CA MET A 172 -41.14 26.92 27.13
C MET A 172 -42.29 26.21 27.86
N ASP A 173 -42.07 25.02 28.39
CA ASP A 173 -43.10 24.30 29.15
C ASP A 173 -43.49 25.04 30.45
N GLU A 174 -42.59 25.81 31.06
CA GLU A 174 -42.87 26.65 32.23
C GLU A 174 -43.69 27.91 31.89
N ILE A 175 -43.45 28.53 30.73
CA ILE A 175 -44.17 29.73 30.27
C ILE A 175 -45.53 29.38 29.65
N PHE A 176 -45.68 28.19 29.05
CA PHE A 176 -46.88 27.76 28.33
C PHE A 176 -47.66 26.63 29.03
N GLY A 177 -47.17 26.12 30.16
CA GLY A 177 -47.83 25.09 30.97
C GLY A 177 -49.22 25.50 31.47
N ASP A 178 -50.07 24.48 31.65
CA ASP A 178 -51.53 24.56 31.75
C ASP A 178 -52.08 25.87 32.35
N LYS A 179 -52.68 26.69 31.47
CA LYS A 179 -53.63 27.73 31.87
C LYS A 179 -54.75 27.06 32.64
N LYS A 180 -54.74 27.18 33.97
CA LYS A 180 -55.86 26.81 34.85
C LYS A 180 -57.14 27.41 34.26
N LYS A 181 -57.99 26.52 33.74
CA LYS A 181 -59.35 26.86 33.33
C LYS A 181 -60.10 27.27 34.60
N TRP A 182 -60.51 28.53 34.63
CA TRP A 182 -61.47 29.04 35.60
C TRP A 182 -62.87 28.52 35.28
#